data_AF-U7DA50-F1
#
_entry.id   AF-U7DA50-F1
#
_cell.length_a   1.000
_cell.length_b   1.000
_cell.length_c   1.000
_cell.angle_alpha   90.00
_cell.angle_beta   90.00
_cell.angle_gamma   90.00
#
_symmetry.space_group_name_H-M   'P 1'
#
loop_
_entity.id
_entity.type
_entity.pdbx_description
1 polymer ?
#
loop_
_entity_poly.entity_id
_entity_poly.type
_entity_poly.pdbx_seq_one_letter_code
_entity_poly.pdbx_strand_id
1 'polypeptide(L)'
;MHRISGIKVHYSLCDYLTDIVHNSLEAGADTVSVEMCESDFEIRCTIQDNGCGMSDETLQSVMDPFYTDGKKHVHRSVGLGLPFLLQAAQACGGDAHISSVSGHGTEVSFWMKQDSVDLPPRGNIPATVTSLFSFSQEGNIIFCHRWHSAEYTVTRKELEDTLGELTSVDSLSCMKLYIESCEENLYKENTHG
;
A
#
# COMPACT_ATOMS: atom_id res chain seq x y z
N MET A 1 -21.74 3.87 34.65
CA MET A 1 -20.68 3.02 34.08
C MET A 1 -20.63 3.30 32.58
N HIS A 2 -19.88 4.33 32.18
CA HIS A 2 -19.81 4.81 30.80
C HIS A 2 -18.99 3.80 29.98
N ARG A 3 -19.64 3.13 29.02
CA ARG A 3 -18.96 2.42 27.94
C ARG A 3 -18.29 3.49 27.08
N ILE A 4 -16.96 3.50 27.11
CA ILE A 4 -16.15 4.30 26.19
C ILE A 4 -16.42 3.69 24.80
N SER A 5 -17.08 4.45 23.93
CA SER A 5 -17.25 4.10 22.53
C SER A 5 -15.87 4.00 21.90
N GLY A 6 -15.42 2.77 21.61
CA GLY A 6 -14.23 2.55 20.80
C GLY A 6 -14.42 3.27 19.47
N ILE A 7 -13.54 4.23 19.20
CA ILE A 7 -13.47 4.91 17.90
C ILE A 7 -13.25 3.81 16.86
N LYS A 8 -14.27 3.56 16.03
CA LYS A 8 -14.15 2.71 14.86
C LYS A 8 -13.29 3.49 13.86
N VAL A 9 -11.96 3.38 13.99
CA VAL A 9 -11.05 3.93 12.98
C VAL A 9 -11.27 3.07 11.74
N HIS A 10 -11.97 3.62 10.75
CA HIS A 10 -12.17 2.98 9.47
C HIS A 10 -10.91 3.17 8.65
N TYR A 11 -10.03 2.17 8.66
CA TYR A 11 -8.85 2.13 7.81
C TYR A 11 -9.25 1.85 6.37
N SER A 12 -8.49 2.40 5.43
CA SER A 12 -8.63 2.20 4.01
C SER A 12 -7.57 1.25 3.46
N LEU A 13 -7.78 0.75 2.24
CA LEU A 13 -6.77 -0.02 1.51
C LEU A 13 -5.47 0.79 1.35
N CYS A 14 -5.59 2.08 1.02
CA CYS A 14 -4.46 3.01 0.99
C CYS A 14 -3.66 3.08 2.30
N ASP A 15 -4.31 2.96 3.45
CA ASP A 15 -3.60 2.96 4.75
C ASP A 15 -2.76 1.69 4.91
N TYR A 16 -3.29 0.53 4.53
CA TYR A 16 -2.51 -0.72 4.52
C TYR A 16 -1.34 -0.65 3.54
N LEU A 17 -1.56 -0.15 2.32
CA LEU A 17 -0.49 0.03 1.34
C LEU A 17 0.61 0.95 1.88
N THR A 18 0.22 2.06 2.51
CA THR A 18 1.17 3.02 3.11
C THR A 18 1.99 2.36 4.21
N ASP A 19 1.33 1.60 5.09
CA ASP A 19 2.01 0.88 6.16
C ASP A 19 3.05 -0.13 5.64
N ILE A 20 2.71 -0.90 4.61
CA ILE A 20 3.62 -1.91 4.06
C ILE A 20 4.78 -1.24 3.33
N VAL A 21 4.52 -0.21 2.51
CA VAL A 21 5.59 0.53 1.82
C VAL A 21 6.54 1.18 2.83
N HIS A 22 6.02 1.72 3.93
CA HIS A 22 6.88 2.24 4.99
C HIS A 22 7.75 1.15 5.63
N ASN A 23 7.22 -0.06 5.86
CA ASN A 23 8.03 -1.19 6.34
C ASN A 23 9.16 -1.52 5.36
N SER A 24 8.87 -1.54 4.06
CA SER A 24 9.86 -1.80 3.01
C SER A 24 10.97 -0.74 3.01
N LEU A 25 10.62 0.54 3.14
CA LEU A 25 11.60 1.63 3.23
C LEU A 25 12.43 1.54 4.51
N GLU A 26 11.83 1.22 5.65
CA GLU A 26 12.54 0.98 6.92
C GLU A 26 13.47 -0.24 6.87
N ALA A 27 13.14 -1.23 6.04
CA ALA A 27 13.98 -2.40 5.75
C ALA A 27 15.15 -2.08 4.79
N GLY A 28 15.30 -0.82 4.37
CA GLY A 28 16.37 -0.36 3.49
C GLY A 28 16.17 -0.75 2.03
N ALA A 29 14.92 -0.90 1.58
CA ALA A 29 14.63 -1.16 0.18
C ALA A 29 14.94 0.05 -0.70
N ASP A 30 15.72 -0.18 -1.77
CA ASP A 30 15.97 0.80 -2.82
C ASP A 30 14.84 0.83 -3.85
N THR A 31 14.05 -0.24 -3.95
CA THR A 31 12.92 -0.35 -4.86
C THR A 31 11.76 -1.04 -4.18
N VAL A 32 10.58 -0.42 -4.31
CA VAL A 32 9.31 -0.97 -3.81
C VAL A 32 8.29 -0.89 -4.95
N SER A 33 7.71 -2.02 -5.33
CA SER A 33 6.57 -2.07 -6.25
C SER A 33 5.28 -2.27 -5.46
N VAL A 34 4.23 -1.57 -5.89
CA VAL A 34 2.88 -1.68 -5.37
C VAL A 34 1.96 -1.90 -6.56
N GLU A 35 1.30 -3.06 -6.59
CA GLU A 35 0.30 -3.39 -7.58
C GLU A 35 -1.06 -3.48 -6.89
N MET A 36 -2.05 -2.75 -7.42
CA MET A 36 -3.45 -2.85 -7.05
C MET A 36 -4.20 -3.33 -8.28
N CYS A 37 -4.81 -4.51 -8.19
CA CYS A 37 -5.55 -5.14 -9.28
C CYS A 37 -7.00 -5.35 -8.84
N GLU A 38 -7.91 -4.70 -9.53
CA GLU A 38 -9.33 -4.73 -9.23
C GLU A 38 -10.12 -5.35 -10.38
N SER A 39 -11.14 -6.11 -9.98
CA SER A 39 -12.15 -6.71 -10.85
C SER A 39 -13.53 -6.51 -10.22
N ASP A 40 -14.58 -7.02 -10.88
CA ASP A 40 -15.93 -7.02 -10.30
C ASP A 40 -16.08 -7.94 -9.07
N PHE A 41 -15.14 -8.86 -8.85
CA PHE A 41 -15.26 -9.91 -7.83
C PHE A 41 -14.31 -9.69 -6.64
N GLU A 42 -13.10 -9.22 -6.92
CA GLU A 42 -12.07 -9.05 -5.92
C GLU A 42 -11.19 -7.83 -6.21
N ILE A 43 -10.59 -7.33 -5.14
CA ILE A 43 -9.40 -6.49 -5.18
C ILE A 43 -8.23 -7.31 -4.67
N ARG A 44 -7.11 -7.24 -5.38
CA ARG A 44 -5.84 -7.86 -5.03
C ARG A 44 -4.76 -6.81 -4.98
N CYS A 45 -3.98 -6.80 -3.91
CA CYS A 45 -2.83 -5.94 -3.79
C CYS A 45 -1.57 -6.78 -3.57
N THR A 46 -0.48 -6.37 -4.21
CA THR A 46 0.85 -6.98 -4.06
C THR A 46 1.86 -5.88 -3.84
N ILE A 47 2.65 -6.00 -2.78
CA ILE A 47 3.76 -5.09 -2.48
C ILE A 47 5.03 -5.93 -2.45
N GLN A 48 6.01 -5.59 -3.28
CA GLN A 48 7.31 -6.25 -3.27
C GLN A 48 8.40 -5.22 -3.00
N ASP A 49 9.39 -5.59 -2.21
CA ASP A 49 10.57 -4.79 -1.98
C ASP A 49 11.85 -5.60 -2.10
N ASN A 50 12.97 -4.91 -2.32
CA ASN A 50 14.31 -5.48 -2.34
C ASN A 50 15.11 -5.15 -1.06
N GLY A 51 14.42 -4.94 0.06
CA GLY A 51 15.05 -4.63 1.34
C GLY A 51 15.80 -5.80 1.95
N CYS A 52 16.14 -5.69 3.23
CA CYS A 52 16.93 -6.71 3.92
C CYS A 52 16.23 -8.06 4.12
N GLY A 53 14.91 -8.15 3.88
CA GLY A 53 14.11 -9.35 4.09
C GLY A 53 14.08 -9.84 5.54
N MET A 54 13.48 -11.01 5.76
CA MET A 54 13.29 -11.62 7.06
C MET A 54 13.86 -13.05 7.10
N SER A 55 14.33 -13.49 8.27
CA SER A 55 14.61 -14.91 8.52
C SER A 55 13.29 -15.68 8.69
N ASP A 56 13.32 -17.01 8.57
CA ASP A 56 12.13 -17.86 8.77
C ASP A 56 11.52 -17.65 10.17
N GLU A 57 12.34 -17.49 11.20
CA GLU A 57 11.88 -17.23 12.57
C GLU A 57 11.19 -15.87 12.69
N THR A 58 11.75 -14.86 12.01
CA THR A 58 11.17 -13.51 11.97
C THR A 58 9.86 -13.51 11.20
N LEU A 59 9.82 -14.20 10.05
CA LEU A 59 8.63 -14.33 9.22
C LEU A 59 7.48 -15.00 9.98
N GLN A 60 7.76 -16.09 10.71
CA GLN A 60 6.78 -16.74 11.59
C GLN A 60 6.28 -15.79 12.68
N SER A 61 7.17 -14.95 13.21
CA SER A 61 6.82 -14.01 14.28
C SER A 61 5.95 -12.85 13.77
N VAL A 62 6.23 -12.26 12.61
CA VAL A 62 5.42 -11.15 12.07
C VAL A 62 4.00 -11.56 11.64
N MET A 63 3.76 -12.86 11.49
CA MET A 63 2.41 -13.41 11.27
C MET A 63 1.61 -13.55 12.58
N ASP A 64 2.25 -13.44 13.74
CA ASP A 64 1.58 -13.49 15.05
C ASP A 64 0.92 -12.12 15.38
N PRO A 65 -0.40 -12.08 15.64
CA PRO A 65 -1.13 -10.87 16.05
C PRO A 65 -0.59 -10.14 17.28
N PHE A 66 0.23 -10.81 18.11
CA PHE A 66 0.82 -10.22 19.32
C PHE A 66 2.28 -9.82 19.14
N TYR A 67 2.87 -10.02 17.96
CA TYR A 67 4.24 -9.65 17.70
C TYR A 67 4.39 -8.15 17.46
N THR A 68 5.34 -7.54 18.17
CA THR A 68 5.85 -6.20 17.92
C THR A 68 7.36 -6.26 17.98
N ASP A 69 8.05 -5.53 17.10
CA ASP A 69 9.51 -5.42 17.12
C ASP A 69 10.03 -4.56 18.29
N GLY A 70 9.12 -4.00 19.11
CA GLY A 70 9.43 -3.18 20.27
C GLY A 70 10.01 -1.81 19.93
N LYS A 71 10.08 -1.42 18.64
CA LYS A 71 10.60 -0.12 18.22
C LYS A 71 9.48 0.91 18.19
N LYS A 72 9.77 2.12 18.69
CA LYS A 72 8.91 3.28 18.46
C LYS A 72 9.16 3.77 17.04
N HIS A 73 8.25 3.47 16.12
CA HIS A 73 8.22 4.10 14.81
C HIS A 73 7.79 5.56 14.95
N VAL A 74 8.76 6.47 15.06
CA VAL A 74 8.56 7.91 15.31
C VAL A 74 7.70 8.58 14.22
N HIS A 75 7.61 7.97 13.04
CA HIS A 75 6.88 8.47 11.88
C HIS A 75 5.53 7.78 11.62
N ARG A 76 5.11 6.84 12.47
CA ARG A 76 3.83 6.10 12.31
C ARG A 76 2.79 6.64 13.30
N SER A 77 1.69 7.16 12.79
CA SER A 77 0.58 7.66 13.61
C SER A 77 -0.25 6.52 14.20
N VAL A 78 -0.44 5.40 13.48
CA VAL A 78 -1.04 4.16 13.99
C VAL A 78 -0.49 2.99 13.18
N GLY A 79 0.52 2.27 13.69
CA GLY A 79 1.04 1.07 13.03
C GLY A 79 0.05 -0.08 13.21
N LEU A 80 -0.83 -0.28 12.22
CA LEU A 80 -1.73 -1.44 12.20
C LEU A 80 -0.93 -2.72 12.03
N GLY A 81 0.11 -2.67 11.19
CA GLY A 81 1.00 -3.79 10.93
C GLY A 81 0.33 -4.92 10.13
N LEU A 82 1.17 -5.87 9.73
CA LEU A 82 0.78 -7.02 8.93
C LEU A 82 -0.36 -7.85 9.56
N PRO A 83 -0.44 -8.07 10.89
CA PRO A 83 -1.52 -8.89 11.45
C PRO A 83 -2.93 -8.31 11.25
N PHE A 84 -3.09 -6.99 11.27
CA PHE A 84 -4.39 -6.36 11.01
C PHE A 84 -4.81 -6.48 9.55
N LEU A 85 -3.84 -6.44 8.61
CA LEU A 85 -4.11 -6.73 7.21
C LEU A 85 -4.58 -8.17 7.02
N LEU A 86 -3.89 -9.14 7.64
CA LEU A 86 -4.27 -10.55 7.59
C LEU A 86 -5.71 -10.75 8.09
N GLN A 87 -6.06 -10.14 9.22
CA GLN A 87 -7.43 -10.19 9.77
C GLN A 87 -8.45 -9.54 8.84
N ALA A 88 -8.14 -8.37 8.28
CA ALA A 88 -9.05 -7.67 7.37
C ALA A 88 -9.29 -8.48 6.08
N ALA A 89 -8.25 -9.07 5.51
CA ALA A 89 -8.37 -9.90 4.31
C ALA A 89 -9.26 -11.12 4.56
N GLN A 90 -9.04 -11.83 5.66
CA GLN A 90 -9.85 -12.98 6.07
C GLN A 90 -11.30 -12.59 6.37
N ALA A 91 -11.53 -11.46 7.06
CA ALA A 91 -12.87 -10.95 7.34
C ALA A 91 -13.65 -10.62 6.05
N CYS A 92 -12.94 -10.22 4.99
CA CYS A 92 -13.54 -9.94 3.69
C CYS A 92 -13.71 -11.18 2.80
N GLY A 93 -13.58 -12.39 3.35
CA GLY A 93 -13.66 -13.64 2.61
C GLY A 93 -12.52 -13.83 1.60
N GLY A 94 -11.41 -13.11 1.81
CA GLY A 94 -10.16 -13.20 1.07
C GLY A 94 -9.03 -13.84 1.86
N ASP A 95 -7.79 -13.56 1.47
CA ASP A 95 -6.60 -14.10 2.13
C ASP A 95 -5.39 -13.15 1.96
N ALA A 96 -4.38 -13.33 2.80
CA ALA A 96 -3.12 -12.59 2.73
C ALA A 96 -1.92 -13.53 2.89
N HIS A 97 -0.87 -13.28 2.12
CA HIS A 97 0.36 -14.04 2.11
C HIS A 97 1.57 -13.12 2.25
N ILE A 98 2.59 -13.61 2.96
CA ILE A 98 3.86 -12.92 3.12
C ILE A 98 4.95 -13.92 2.79
N SER A 99 5.79 -13.58 1.82
CA SER A 99 7.02 -14.31 1.53
C SER A 99 8.20 -13.36 1.70
N SER A 100 9.27 -13.84 2.33
CA SER A 100 10.45 -13.01 2.59
C SER A 100 11.67 -13.91 2.72
N VAL A 101 12.80 -13.45 2.20
CA VAL A 101 14.07 -14.16 2.30
C VAL A 101 15.13 -13.14 2.71
N SER A 102 15.88 -13.46 3.77
CA SER A 102 16.95 -12.60 4.26
C SER A 102 17.95 -12.26 3.15
N GLY A 103 18.20 -10.97 2.94
CA GLY A 103 19.05 -10.41 1.89
C GLY A 103 18.41 -10.30 0.50
N HIS A 104 17.15 -10.71 0.34
CA HIS A 104 16.46 -10.74 -0.96
C HIS A 104 15.15 -9.94 -1.00
N GLY A 105 14.70 -9.41 0.13
CA GLY A 105 13.49 -8.59 0.21
C GLY A 105 12.25 -9.34 0.68
N THR A 106 11.10 -8.69 0.52
CA THR A 106 9.80 -9.17 1.01
C THR A 106 8.72 -8.94 -0.03
N GLU A 107 7.80 -9.89 -0.15
CA GLU A 107 6.52 -9.74 -0.84
C GLU A 107 5.38 -9.90 0.17
N VAL A 108 4.46 -8.94 0.16
CA VAL A 108 3.18 -9.01 0.85
C VAL A 108 2.09 -8.96 -0.21
N SER A 109 1.26 -10.00 -0.29
CA SER A 109 0.10 -10.03 -1.18
C SER A 109 -1.17 -10.29 -0.39
N PHE A 110 -2.27 -9.68 -0.80
CA PHE A 110 -3.57 -9.93 -0.21
C PHE A 110 -4.67 -9.70 -1.23
N TRP A 111 -5.82 -10.34 -1.01
CA TRP A 111 -7.01 -10.09 -1.79
C TRP A 111 -8.24 -10.08 -0.90
N MET A 112 -9.28 -9.37 -1.34
CA MET A 112 -10.56 -9.22 -0.65
C MET A 112 -11.70 -9.24 -1.67
N LYS A 113 -12.85 -9.80 -1.31
CA LYS A 113 -14.02 -9.78 -2.19
C LYS A 113 -14.64 -8.40 -2.27
N GLN A 114 -15.01 -7.96 -3.47
CA GLN A 114 -15.67 -6.67 -3.71
C GLN A 114 -17.06 -6.58 -3.06
N ASP A 115 -17.75 -7.71 -2.89
CA ASP A 115 -19.09 -7.78 -2.30
C ASP A 115 -19.09 -7.93 -0.76
N SER A 116 -17.92 -7.92 -0.13
CA SER A 116 -17.80 -8.02 1.33
C SER A 116 -18.37 -6.78 2.02
N VAL A 117 -19.19 -7.00 3.04
CA VAL A 117 -19.73 -5.94 3.92
C VAL A 117 -18.64 -5.24 4.71
N ASP A 118 -17.57 -5.96 5.03
CA ASP A 118 -16.44 -5.48 5.83
C ASP A 118 -15.29 -4.95 4.95
N LEU A 119 -15.48 -4.87 3.63
CA LEU A 119 -14.46 -4.35 2.71
C LEU A 119 -14.04 -2.93 3.13
N PRO A 120 -12.76 -2.69 3.42
CA PRO A 120 -12.26 -1.35 3.69
C PRO A 120 -12.50 -0.44 2.48
N PRO A 121 -12.82 0.85 2.68
CA PRO A 121 -12.84 1.80 1.57
C PRO A 121 -11.48 1.82 0.87
N ARG A 122 -11.44 2.08 -0.44
CA ARG A 122 -10.17 2.23 -1.19
C ARG A 122 -9.25 3.25 -0.55
N GLY A 123 -9.80 4.39 -0.13
CA GLY A 123 -9.01 5.54 0.33
C GLY A 123 -8.78 6.54 -0.81
N ASN A 124 -7.85 7.47 -0.62
CA ASN A 124 -7.49 8.48 -1.62
C ASN A 124 -6.19 8.09 -2.32
N ILE A 125 -6.30 7.30 -3.40
CA ILE A 125 -5.14 6.79 -4.15
C ILE A 125 -4.22 7.93 -4.61
N PRO A 126 -4.70 9.01 -5.28
CA PRO A 126 -3.83 10.10 -5.68
C PRO A 126 -3.05 10.74 -4.54
N ALA A 127 -3.71 11.00 -3.40
CA ALA A 127 -3.05 11.59 -2.24
C ALA A 127 -2.04 10.62 -1.61
N THR A 128 -2.37 9.33 -1.51
CA THR A 128 -1.49 8.30 -0.97
C THR A 128 -0.24 8.12 -1.82
N VAL A 129 -0.38 7.95 -3.14
CA VAL A 129 0.77 7.81 -4.05
C VAL A 129 1.63 9.08 -4.03
N THR A 130 1.02 10.26 -4.07
CA THR A 130 1.73 11.56 -3.94
C THR A 130 2.52 11.63 -2.64
N SER A 131 1.91 11.20 -1.53
CA SER A 131 2.55 11.16 -0.21
C SER A 131 3.76 10.22 -0.21
N LEU A 132 3.59 8.97 -0.67
CA LEU A 132 4.66 7.98 -0.74
C LEU A 132 5.85 8.49 -1.57
N PHE A 133 5.56 9.15 -2.70
CA PHE A 133 6.57 9.69 -3.62
C PHE A 133 7.20 10.98 -3.11
N SER A 134 6.72 11.55 -2.01
CA SER A 134 7.34 12.72 -1.36
C SER A 134 8.26 12.34 -0.19
N PHE A 135 8.08 11.15 0.41
CA PHE A 135 8.74 10.76 1.65
C PHE A 135 10.12 10.10 1.49
N SER A 136 10.45 9.49 0.34
CA SER A 136 11.75 8.81 0.19
C SER A 136 12.86 9.79 -0.20
N GLN A 137 14.01 9.73 0.48
CA GLN A 137 15.22 10.43 0.02
C GLN A 137 15.96 9.63 -1.07
N GLU A 138 15.79 8.31 -1.19
CA GLU A 138 16.63 7.50 -2.09
C GLU A 138 15.94 6.30 -2.79
N GLY A 139 14.73 5.89 -2.38
CA GLY A 139 14.05 4.70 -2.92
C GLY A 139 13.14 4.96 -4.12
N ASN A 140 13.22 4.10 -5.15
CA ASN A 140 12.35 4.08 -6.32
C ASN A 140 11.04 3.34 -6.02
N ILE A 141 9.94 4.08 -5.92
CA ILE A 141 8.61 3.50 -5.72
C ILE A 141 7.90 3.41 -7.06
N ILE A 142 7.32 2.24 -7.34
CA ILE A 142 6.54 1.95 -8.55
C ILE A 142 5.12 1.66 -8.08
N PHE A 143 4.13 2.37 -8.61
CA PHE A 143 2.72 2.13 -8.34
C PHE A 143 2.01 1.77 -9.63
N CYS A 144 1.34 0.62 -9.64
CA CYS A 144 0.51 0.15 -10.74
C CYS A 144 -0.92 -0.06 -10.24
N HIS A 145 -1.90 0.47 -10.96
CA HIS A 145 -3.31 0.22 -10.70
C HIS A 145 -3.98 -0.31 -11.96
N ARG A 146 -4.64 -1.46 -11.82
CA ARG A 146 -5.38 -2.15 -12.87
C ARG A 146 -6.85 -2.27 -12.49
N TRP A 147 -7.73 -1.94 -13.43
CA TRP A 147 -9.18 -2.21 -13.38
C TRP A 147 -9.56 -2.95 -14.66
N HIS A 148 -9.94 -4.23 -14.54
CA HIS A 148 -10.18 -5.14 -15.66
C HIS A 148 -8.96 -5.20 -16.62
N SER A 149 -9.12 -4.72 -17.86
CA SER A 149 -8.05 -4.68 -18.87
C SER A 149 -7.31 -3.34 -18.92
N ALA A 150 -7.82 -2.30 -18.26
CA ALA A 150 -7.13 -1.01 -18.20
C ALA A 150 -6.13 -1.01 -17.04
N GLU A 151 -5.00 -0.35 -17.24
CA GLU A 151 -3.98 -0.18 -16.23
C GLU A 151 -3.23 1.12 -16.45
N TYR A 152 -2.64 1.64 -15.39
CA TYR A 152 -1.56 2.62 -15.50
C TYR A 152 -0.47 2.29 -14.51
N THR A 153 0.75 2.71 -14.83
CA THR A 153 1.90 2.65 -13.92
C THR A 153 2.49 4.04 -13.79
N VAL A 154 2.82 4.43 -12.57
CA VAL A 154 3.61 5.63 -12.28
C VAL A 154 4.82 5.24 -11.45
N THR A 155 5.97 5.81 -11.81
CA THR A 155 7.19 5.62 -11.02
C THR A 155 7.62 6.94 -10.42
N ARG A 156 8.17 6.90 -9.21
CA ARG A 156 8.74 8.10 -8.59
C ARG A 156 9.80 8.71 -9.50
N LYS A 157 10.69 7.88 -10.05
CA LYS A 157 11.79 8.31 -10.91
C LYS A 157 11.31 9.07 -12.15
N GLU A 158 10.29 8.57 -12.85
CA GLU A 158 9.72 9.25 -14.03
C GLU A 158 9.14 10.62 -13.67
N LEU A 159 8.45 10.72 -12.54
CA LEU A 159 7.88 11.99 -12.08
C LEU A 159 8.97 12.96 -11.63
N GLU A 160 10.03 12.48 -11.00
CA GLU A 160 11.19 13.30 -10.62
C GLU A 160 11.95 13.80 -11.85
N ASP A 161 12.15 12.95 -12.87
CA ASP A 161 12.75 13.33 -14.15
C ASP A 161 11.92 14.41 -14.89
N THR A 162 10.60 14.45 -14.66
CA THR A 162 9.67 15.37 -15.32
C THR A 162 9.43 16.66 -14.54
N LEU A 163 9.19 16.56 -13.23
CA LEU A 163 8.77 17.65 -12.35
C LEU A 163 9.93 18.24 -11.52
N GLY A 164 11.09 17.56 -11.50
CA GLY A 164 12.19 17.88 -10.60
C GLY A 164 11.91 17.42 -9.17
N GLU A 165 12.37 18.21 -8.19
CA GLU A 165 12.26 17.87 -6.78
C GLU A 165 10.79 17.65 -6.35
N LEU A 166 10.46 16.44 -5.87
CA LEU A 166 9.10 16.02 -5.51
C LEU A 166 8.65 16.46 -4.11
N THR A 167 9.33 17.45 -3.51
CA THR A 167 9.00 18.02 -2.20
C THR A 167 8.38 19.41 -2.32
N SER A 168 8.49 20.06 -3.49
CA SER A 168 7.97 21.40 -3.73
C SER A 168 6.44 21.38 -3.84
N VAL A 169 5.78 22.46 -3.42
CA VAL A 169 4.30 22.57 -3.48
C VAL A 169 3.79 22.43 -4.92
N ASP A 170 4.50 23.00 -5.90
CA ASP A 170 4.13 22.92 -7.31
C ASP A 170 4.27 21.49 -7.84
N SER A 171 5.40 20.83 -7.55
CA SER A 171 5.63 19.43 -7.93
C SER A 171 4.59 18.49 -7.32
N LEU A 172 4.28 18.65 -6.03
CA LEU A 172 3.26 17.87 -5.33
C LEU A 172 1.86 18.06 -5.93
N SER A 173 1.52 19.31 -6.28
CA SER A 173 0.24 19.63 -6.90
C SER A 173 0.12 19.03 -8.30
N CYS A 174 1.15 19.17 -9.13
CA CYS A 174 1.21 18.60 -10.47
C CYS A 174 1.16 17.07 -10.43
N MET A 175 1.93 16.44 -9.55
CA MET A 175 1.92 14.98 -9.36
C MET A 175 0.53 14.47 -8.97
N LYS A 176 -0.12 15.12 -8.00
CA LYS A 176 -1.47 14.74 -7.58
C LYS A 176 -2.50 14.84 -8.71
N LEU A 177 -2.48 15.96 -9.46
CA LEU A 177 -3.37 16.16 -10.61
C LEU A 177 -3.13 15.13 -11.72
N TYR A 178 -1.87 14.77 -11.96
CA TYR A 178 -1.52 13.73 -12.93
C TYR A 178 -2.08 12.36 -12.51
N ILE A 179 -1.89 11.97 -11.25
CA ILE A 179 -2.40 10.70 -10.74
C ILE A 179 -3.93 10.69 -10.69
N GLU A 180 -4.58 11.81 -10.35
CA GLU A 180 -6.04 11.97 -10.45
C GLU A 180 -6.55 11.74 -11.88
N SER A 181 -5.85 12.29 -12.89
CA SER A 181 -6.16 12.05 -14.31
C SER A 181 -6.00 10.58 -14.70
N CYS A 182 -4.94 9.91 -14.24
CA CYS A 182 -4.74 8.47 -14.46
C CYS A 182 -5.89 7.64 -13.86
N GLU A 183 -6.25 7.89 -12.61
CA GLU A 183 -7.39 7.24 -11.93
C GLU A 183 -8.70 7.46 -12.69
N GLU A 184 -8.99 8.69 -13.11
CA GLU A 184 -10.21 8.96 -13.88
C GLU A 184 -10.26 8.19 -15.20
N ASN A 185 -9.14 8.10 -15.92
CA ASN A 185 -9.08 7.40 -17.21
C ASN A 185 -9.22 5.89 -17.03
N LEU A 186 -8.63 5.32 -15.97
CA LEU A 186 -8.71 3.90 -15.63
C LEU A 186 -10.16 3.36 -15.60
N TYR A 187 -11.07 4.13 -14.98
CA TYR A 187 -12.49 3.74 -14.91
C TYR A 187 -13.33 4.16 -16.13
N LYS A 188 -12.90 5.16 -16.91
CA LYS A 188 -13.60 5.59 -18.15
C LYS A 188 -13.45 4.56 -19.26
N GLU A 189 -12.29 3.92 -19.41
CA GLU A 189 -12.01 2.97 -20.50
C GLU A 189 -12.86 1.69 -20.45
N ASN A 190 -13.49 1.39 -19.31
CA ASN A 190 -14.30 0.19 -19.10
C ASN A 190 -15.81 0.46 -18.92
N THR A 191 -16.27 1.71 -19.00
CA THR A 191 -17.71 2.07 -18.87
C THR A 191 -18.46 2.16 -20.21
N HIS A 192 -17.80 1.84 -21.33
CA HIS A 192 -18.37 1.86 -22.68
C HIS A 192 -18.52 0.45 -23.32
N GLY A 193 -18.50 -0.61 -22.51
CA GLY A 193 -18.69 -2.01 -22.94
C GLY A 193 -20.08 -2.55 -22.64
#